data_AF-A0A0R2GSH9-F1
#
_entry.id   AF-A0A0R2GSH9-F1
#
_cell.length_a   1.000
_cell.length_b   1.000
_cell.length_c   1.000
_cell.angle_alpha   90.00
_cell.angle_beta   90.00
_cell.angle_gamma   90.00
#
_symmetry.space_group_name_H-M   'P 1'
#
loop_
_entity.id
_entity.type
_entity.pdbx_description
1 polymer ?
#
loop_
_entity_poly.entity_id
_entity_poly.type
_entity_poly.pdbx_seq_one_letter_code
_entity_poly.pdbx_strand_id
1 'polypeptide(L)'
;MVGAFDRSLPQYPTLTDFILPRPDYTQVRPKVSRATVIVAKDDPIAPYRQGIAMASDLEAKLIVQETGGHFLTNDGFRKFPLALTELNRLSK
;
A
#
# COMPACT_ATOMS: atom_id res chain seq x y z
N MET A 1 2.00 -4.36 -2.64
CA MET A 1 0.96 -3.31 -2.56
C MET A 1 1.66 -1.97 -2.64
N VAL A 2 1.14 -1.02 -3.41
CA VAL A 2 1.75 0.29 -3.71
C VAL A 2 0.71 1.37 -3.41
N GLY A 3 1.07 2.45 -2.70
CA GLY A 3 0.12 3.52 -2.35
C GLY A 3 -1.05 3.01 -1.48
N ALA A 4 -0.77 2.03 -0.62
CA ALA A 4 -1.82 1.21 -0.02
C ALA A 4 -2.52 1.90 1.17
N PHE A 5 -3.84 1.69 1.27
CA PHE A 5 -4.68 2.12 2.39
C PHE A 5 -5.79 1.11 2.64
N ASP A 6 -6.27 1.07 3.89
CA ASP A 6 -7.31 0.17 4.39
C ASP A 6 -8.29 0.87 5.34
N ARG A 7 -8.31 2.21 5.32
CA ARG A 7 -9.21 3.07 6.09
C ARG A 7 -9.77 4.15 5.18
N SER A 8 -10.96 4.65 5.54
CA SER A 8 -11.65 5.68 4.76
C SER A 8 -10.76 6.89 4.50
N LEU A 9 -10.86 7.40 3.27
CA LEU A 9 -10.22 8.64 2.86
C LEU A 9 -11.29 9.73 2.81
N PRO A 10 -11.29 10.72 3.73
CA PRO A 10 -12.35 11.74 3.80
C PRO A 10 -12.53 12.54 2.51
N GLN A 11 -11.43 12.73 1.76
CA GLN A 11 -11.45 13.41 0.46
C GLN A 11 -12.05 12.56 -0.67
N TYR A 12 -12.20 11.25 -0.45
CA TYR A 12 -12.73 10.28 -1.41
C TYR A 12 -13.83 9.43 -0.76
N PRO A 13 -14.96 10.03 -0.35
CA PRO A 13 -16.00 9.33 0.39
C PRO A 13 -16.63 8.17 -0.41
N THR A 14 -16.62 8.26 -1.74
CA THR A 14 -17.10 7.20 -2.65
C THR A 14 -16.29 5.91 -2.56
N LEU A 15 -15.09 5.93 -1.99
CA LEU A 15 -14.28 4.74 -1.76
C LEU A 15 -14.63 4.02 -0.46
N THR A 16 -15.45 4.62 0.41
CA THR A 16 -15.75 4.08 1.75
C THR A 16 -16.34 2.68 1.69
N ASP A 17 -17.23 2.41 0.74
CA ASP A 17 -17.90 1.11 0.60
C ASP A 17 -16.96 0.01 0.10
N PHE A 18 -15.80 0.36 -0.48
CA PHE A 18 -14.75 -0.61 -0.83
C PHE A 18 -13.86 -0.98 0.36
N ILE A 19 -13.92 -0.19 1.44
CA ILE A 19 -13.07 -0.31 2.62
C ILE A 19 -13.84 -0.89 3.79
N LEU A 20 -15.15 -0.65 3.86
CA LEU A 20 -16.00 -1.09 4.96
C LEU A 20 -16.81 -2.34 4.59
N PRO A 21 -16.86 -3.35 5.47
CA PRO A 21 -16.08 -3.46 6.72
C PRO A 21 -14.59 -3.63 6.45
N ARG A 22 -13.74 -3.14 7.37
CA ARG A 22 -12.27 -3.30 7.25
C ARG A 22 -11.91 -4.79 7.08
N PRO A 23 -10.87 -5.11 6.28
CA PRO A 23 -10.40 -6.48 6.16
C PRO A 23 -10.04 -7.10 7.51
N ASP A 24 -10.53 -8.32 7.76
CA ASP A 24 -10.07 -9.12 8.90
C ASP A 24 -8.72 -9.76 8.55
N TYR A 25 -7.65 -9.14 9.02
CA TYR A 25 -6.29 -9.60 8.72
C TYR A 25 -5.97 -10.97 9.32
N THR A 26 -6.70 -11.45 10.32
CA THR A 26 -6.54 -12.83 10.81
C THR A 26 -6.96 -13.86 9.76
N GLN A 27 -7.91 -13.50 8.89
CA GLN A 27 -8.38 -14.33 7.77
C GLN A 27 -7.56 -14.11 6.48
N VAL A 28 -6.90 -12.95 6.35
CA VAL A 28 -6.10 -12.61 5.17
C VAL A 28 -4.69 -13.18 5.26
N ARG A 29 -4.01 -13.04 6.42
CA ARG A 29 -2.60 -13.46 6.60
C ARG A 29 -2.33 -14.91 6.15
N PRO A 30 -3.16 -15.92 6.49
CA PRO A 30 -2.88 -17.30 6.08
C PRO A 30 -2.93 -17.52 4.56
N LYS A 31 -3.56 -16.60 3.81
CA LYS A 31 -3.70 -16.66 2.34
C LYS A 31 -2.58 -15.92 1.62
N VAL A 32 -1.75 -15.19 2.35
CA VAL A 32 -0.67 -14.37 1.80
C VAL A 32 0.65 -14.91 2.33
N SER A 33 1.36 -15.68 1.50
CA SER A 33 2.66 -16.23 1.89
C SER A 33 3.68 -15.13 2.20
N ARG A 34 3.78 -14.14 1.30
CA ARG A 34 4.71 -13.01 1.44
C ARG A 34 4.14 -11.77 0.77
N ALA A 35 4.31 -10.61 1.39
CA ALA A 35 3.92 -9.34 0.81
C ALA A 35 4.94 -8.23 1.12
N THR A 36 4.98 -7.24 0.24
CA THR A 36 5.66 -5.96 0.46
C THR A 36 4.66 -4.82 0.26
N VAL A 37 4.64 -3.86 1.18
CA VAL A 37 3.87 -2.60 1.12
C VAL A 37 4.85 -1.46 0.86
N ILE A 38 4.58 -0.66 -0.18
CA ILE A 38 5.39 0.50 -0.58
C ILE A 38 4.51 1.75 -0.47
N VAL A 39 4.96 2.74 0.30
CA VAL A 39 4.29 4.03 0.51
C VAL A 39 5.27 5.18 0.34
N ALA A 40 4.79 6.39 0.08
CA ALA A 40 5.59 7.61 0.06
C ALA A 40 5.10 8.60 1.11
N LYS A 41 6.01 9.30 1.79
CA LYS A 41 5.63 10.25 2.86
C LYS A 41 4.87 11.47 2.34
N ASP A 42 5.10 11.83 1.09
CA ASP A 42 4.48 12.94 0.39
C ASP A 42 3.22 12.54 -0.40
N ASP A 43 2.69 11.32 -0.22
CA ASP A 43 1.46 10.86 -0.87
C ASP A 43 0.26 11.77 -0.49
N PRO A 44 -0.31 12.53 -1.45
CA PRO A 44 -1.40 13.45 -1.15
C PRO A 44 -2.76 12.76 -1.11
N ILE A 45 -2.86 11.50 -1.55
CA ILE A 45 -4.12 10.76 -1.70
C ILE A 45 -4.28 9.80 -0.52
N ALA A 46 -3.30 8.94 -0.30
CA ALA A 46 -3.32 7.90 0.73
C ALA A 46 -2.31 8.24 1.82
N PRO A 47 -2.74 8.66 3.04
CA PRO A 47 -1.80 9.01 4.09
C PRO A 47 -0.88 7.83 4.42
N TYR A 48 0.43 8.00 4.24
CA TYR A 48 1.40 6.91 4.33
C TYR A 48 1.33 6.10 5.64
N ARG A 49 0.94 6.75 6.73
CA ARG A 49 0.76 6.12 8.05
C ARG A 49 -0.30 5.01 8.02
N GLN A 50 -1.33 5.12 7.17
CA GLN A 50 -2.32 4.06 6.99
C GLN A 50 -1.68 2.83 6.37
N GLY A 51 -0.86 3.00 5.34
CA GLY A 51 -0.11 1.90 4.73
C GLY A 51 0.94 1.28 5.66
N ILE A 52 1.56 2.07 6.55
CA ILE A 52 2.42 1.53 7.64
C ILE A 52 1.61 0.60 8.53
N ALA A 53 0.45 1.06 9.01
CA ALA A 53 -0.41 0.26 9.87
C ALA A 53 -0.92 -0.99 9.14
N MET A 54 -1.31 -0.86 7.86
CA MET A 54 -1.72 -1.98 7.02
C MET A 54 -0.60 -3.01 6.85
N ALA A 55 0.65 -2.57 6.67
CA ALA A 55 1.80 -3.47 6.57
C ALA A 55 2.03 -4.24 7.87
N SER A 56 1.88 -3.58 9.03
CA SER A 56 1.91 -4.22 10.34
C SER A 56 0.76 -5.21 10.51
N ASP A 57 -0.46 -4.81 10.14
CA ASP A 57 -1.65 -5.64 10.21
C ASP A 57 -1.55 -6.86 9.28
N LEU A 58 -0.79 -6.79 8.18
CA LEU A 58 -0.51 -7.92 7.27
C LEU A 58 0.74 -8.75 7.62
N GLU A 59 1.57 -8.29 8.56
CA GLU A 59 2.93 -8.82 8.75
C GLU A 59 3.78 -8.79 7.46
N ALA A 60 3.58 -7.74 6.66
CA ALA A 60 4.26 -7.54 5.40
C ALA A 60 5.55 -6.73 5.55
N LYS A 61 6.50 -6.93 4.63
CA LYS A 61 7.66 -6.02 4.51
C LYS A 61 7.15 -4.61 4.20
N LEU A 62 7.66 -3.61 4.90
CA LEU A 62 7.35 -2.20 4.64
C LEU A 62 8.52 -1.49 3.97
N ILE A 63 8.23 -0.68 2.96
CA ILE A 63 9.17 0.27 2.35
C ILE A 63 8.49 1.65 2.35
N VAL A 64 9.14 2.62 3.00
CA VAL A 64 8.71 4.02 3.01
C VAL A 64 9.69 4.84 2.18
N GLN A 65 9.20 5.47 1.12
CA GLN A 65 9.95 6.44 0.32
C GLN A 65 9.79 7.84 0.93
N GLU A 66 10.84 8.65 0.89
CA GLU A 66 10.74 10.07 1.27
C GLU A 66 9.83 10.83 0.30
N THR A 67 9.94 10.53 -0.99
CA THR A 67 9.12 11.12 -2.06
C THR A 67 8.60 10.06 -3.02
N GLY A 68 7.45 10.34 -3.63
CA GLY A 68 6.81 9.45 -4.60
C GLY A 68 5.39 9.83 -5.00
N GLY A 69 4.79 10.81 -4.33
CA GLY A 69 3.38 11.16 -4.52
C GLY A 69 2.51 9.91 -4.28
N HIS A 70 1.56 9.66 -5.16
CA HIS A 70 0.78 8.42 -5.13
C HIS A 70 1.25 7.40 -6.19
N PHE A 71 2.50 7.53 -6.65
CA PHE A 71 3.10 6.69 -7.69
C PHE A 71 2.31 6.70 -9.02
N LEU A 72 1.64 7.80 -9.33
CA LEU A 72 0.89 7.97 -10.57
C LEU A 72 1.79 8.44 -11.71
N THR A 73 1.28 8.38 -12.94
CA THR A 73 1.96 8.94 -14.12
C THR A 73 2.29 10.43 -13.92
N ASN A 74 1.39 11.18 -13.27
CA ASN A 74 1.59 12.60 -12.98
C ASN A 74 2.65 12.86 -11.90
N ASP A 75 2.95 11.84 -11.07
CA ASP A 75 4.05 11.87 -10.11
C ASP A 75 5.40 11.44 -10.76
N GLY A 76 5.39 11.19 -12.08
CA GLY A 76 6.56 10.75 -12.86
C GLY A 76 6.70 9.23 -13.00
N PHE A 77 5.77 8.44 -12.45
CA PHE A 77 5.86 6.98 -12.45
C PHE A 77 5.21 6.35 -13.69
N ARG A 78 5.96 6.27 -14.80
CA ARG A 78 5.61 5.41 -15.97
C ARG A 78 6.20 4.01 -15.88
N LYS A 79 7.20 3.84 -15.03
CA LYS A 79 7.83 2.58 -14.66
C LYS A 79 8.04 2.61 -13.17
N PHE A 80 8.00 1.45 -12.52
CA PHE A 80 8.30 1.34 -11.10
C PHE A 80 9.29 0.20 -10.82
N PRO A 81 10.60 0.42 -11.08
CA PRO A 81 11.61 -0.63 -10.91
C PRO A 81 11.65 -1.22 -9.50
N LEU A 82 11.44 -0.42 -8.46
CA LEU A 82 11.39 -0.90 -7.07
C LEU A 82 10.28 -1.94 -6.85
N ALA A 83 9.07 -1.71 -7.39
CA ALA A 83 7.99 -2.67 -7.29
C ALA A 83 8.33 -3.99 -8.02
N LEU A 84 8.98 -3.91 -9.18
CA LEU A 84 9.46 -5.09 -9.92
C LEU A 84 10.55 -5.84 -9.15
N THR A 85 11.51 -5.13 -8.53
CA THR A 85 12.55 -5.74 -7.69
C THR A 85 11.93 -6.51 -6.52
N GLU A 86 10.94 -5.93 -5.84
CA GLU A 86 10.27 -6.60 -4.73
C GLU A 86 9.45 -7.80 -5.19
N LEU A 87 8.74 -7.69 -6.31
CA LEU A 87 8.02 -8.83 -6.89
C LEU A 87 8.98 -10.00 -7.19
N ASN A 88 10.11 -9.73 -7.84
CA ASN A 88 11.12 -10.75 -8.16
C ASN A 88 11.74 -11.37 -6.90
N ARG A 89 11.80 -10.63 -5.79
CA ARG A 89 12.22 -11.17 -4.49
C ARG A 89 11.18 -12.15 -3.95
N LEU A 90 9.88 -11.84 -4.10
CA LEU A 90 8.75 -12.64 -3.61
C LEU A 90 8.56 -13.97 -4.36
N SER A 91 8.89 -13.99 -5.65
CA SER A 91 8.75 -15.17 -6.52
C SER A 91 9.92 -16.17 -6.46
N LYS A 92 10.95 -15.86 -5.67
CA LYS A 92 12.06 -16.78 -5.34
C LYS A 92 11.81 -17.40 -3.98
#